data_AF-A0A3L6MXV0-F1
#
_entry.id   AF-A0A3L6MXV0-F1
#
_cell.length_a   1.000
_cell.length_b   1.000
_cell.length_c   1.000
_cell.angle_alpha   90.00
_cell.angle_beta   90.00
_cell.angle_gamma   90.00
#
_symmetry.space_group_name_H-M   'P 1'
#
loop_
_entity.id
_entity.type
_entity.pdbx_description
1 polymer ?
#
loop_
_entity_poly.entity_id
_entity_poly.type
_entity_poly.pdbx_seq_one_letter_code
_entity_poly.pdbx_strand_id
1 'polypeptide(L)'
;MPAFHFRHIKELYPMMWAKGETLVKALNQDMAASRSSVAELNGWATKVTLDIIGIAGLGHKFDALIFAMLSLAIGLPIVCLIPWKMNGLFEYLTGSLNELCFSMLKEKKTAIMEKEDNHFDVLSLLIKSNNFSDEAIKDQLLTLLAAGHETTASSLMWACYLLTKHPEIQAKLREEITEALPEDLNNDRAVDLAGILEQLPYLNGIMYETLRLYPTVIVYITQ
;
A
#
# COMPACT_ATOMS: atom_id res chain seq x y z
N MET A 1 -9.27 -4.14 16.95
CA MET A 1 -10.09 -4.44 15.76
C MET A 1 -9.65 -5.79 15.20
N PRO A 2 -10.55 -6.77 15.01
CA PRO A 2 -10.18 -8.14 14.62
C PRO A 2 -9.50 -8.25 13.25
N ALA A 3 -9.76 -7.33 12.33
CA ALA A 3 -9.12 -7.25 11.00
C ALA A 3 -7.61 -6.98 11.05
N PHE A 4 -7.14 -6.21 12.04
CA PHE A 4 -5.72 -5.88 12.24
C PHE A 4 -5.08 -6.73 13.34
N HIS A 5 -5.59 -7.94 13.56
CA HIS A 5 -4.96 -8.86 14.48
C HIS A 5 -3.60 -9.29 13.93
N PHE A 6 -2.60 -9.40 14.80
CA PHE A 6 -1.20 -9.70 14.45
C PHE A 6 -1.04 -10.84 13.43
N ARG A 7 -1.80 -11.93 13.61
CA ARG A 7 -1.81 -13.07 12.68
C ARG A 7 -2.19 -12.68 11.24
N HIS A 8 -3.24 -11.90 11.07
CA HIS A 8 -3.68 -11.44 9.74
C HIS A 8 -2.68 -10.46 9.14
N ILE A 9 -2.03 -9.62 9.96
CA ILE A 9 -0.99 -8.70 9.49
C ILE A 9 0.20 -9.49 8.90
N LYS A 10 0.63 -10.58 9.56
CA LYS A 10 1.72 -11.43 9.05
C LYS A 10 1.43 -12.04 7.68
N GLU A 11 0.18 -12.40 7.42
CA GLU A 11 -0.24 -12.95 6.12
C GLU A 11 -0.13 -11.92 4.98
N LEU A 12 -0.09 -10.61 5.30
CA LEU A 12 0.04 -9.54 4.32
C LEU A 12 1.49 -9.23 3.91
N TYR A 13 2.49 -9.66 4.68
CA TYR A 13 3.90 -9.34 4.42
C TYR A 13 4.36 -9.74 3.00
N PRO A 14 4.08 -10.95 2.50
CA PRO A 14 4.47 -11.32 1.14
C PRO A 14 3.83 -10.41 0.07
N MET A 15 2.58 -9.98 0.29
CA MET A 15 1.89 -9.07 -0.62
C MET A 15 2.52 -7.66 -0.58
N MET A 16 2.80 -7.14 0.61
CA MET A 16 3.48 -5.85 0.79
C MET A 16 4.87 -5.86 0.16
N TRP A 17 5.62 -6.96 0.32
CA TRP A 17 6.93 -7.16 -0.31
C TRP A 17 6.84 -7.09 -1.83
N ALA A 18 5.92 -7.85 -2.43
CA ALA A 18 5.72 -7.86 -3.88
C ALA A 18 5.33 -6.46 -4.43
N LYS A 19 4.51 -5.70 -3.69
CA LYS A 19 4.18 -4.31 -4.04
C LYS A 19 5.38 -3.37 -3.87
N GLY A 20 6.24 -3.59 -2.87
CA GLY A 20 7.52 -2.90 -2.70
C GLY A 20 8.48 -3.14 -3.87
N GLU A 21 8.63 -4.38 -4.34
CA GLU A 21 9.43 -4.68 -5.54
C GLU A 21 8.85 -4.01 -6.79
N THR A 22 7.52 -3.98 -6.91
CA THR A 22 6.82 -3.30 -8.01
C THR A 22 7.08 -1.80 -7.99
N LEU A 23 7.06 -1.18 -6.80
CA LEU A 23 7.42 0.23 -6.62
C LEU A 23 8.85 0.52 -7.10
N VAL A 24 9.82 -0.30 -6.69
CA VAL A 24 11.23 -0.13 -7.11
C VAL A 24 11.37 -0.24 -8.63
N LYS A 25 10.69 -1.21 -9.26
CA LYS A 25 10.66 -1.35 -10.72
C LYS A 25 10.06 -0.12 -11.38
N ALA A 26 8.95 0.40 -10.85
CA ALA A 26 8.28 1.58 -11.37
C ALA A 26 9.16 2.84 -11.29
N LEU A 27 9.83 3.06 -10.16
CA LEU A 27 10.77 4.18 -9.98
C LEU A 27 11.94 4.11 -10.97
N ASN A 28 12.52 2.92 -11.15
CA ASN A 28 13.61 2.74 -12.12
C ASN A 28 13.16 3.02 -13.57
N GLN A 29 11.93 2.61 -13.93
CA GLN A 29 11.35 2.89 -15.24
C GLN A 29 11.08 4.40 -15.44
N ASP A 30 10.57 5.08 -14.42
CA ASP A 30 10.31 6.52 -14.45
C ASP A 30 11.59 7.33 -14.66
N MET A 31 12.66 6.98 -13.93
CA MET A 31 13.98 7.58 -14.11
C MET A 31 14.53 7.35 -15.52
N ALA A 32 14.35 6.14 -16.06
CA ALA A 32 14.79 5.80 -17.42
C ALA A 32 14.01 6.57 -18.50
N ALA A 33 12.68 6.68 -18.34
CA ALA A 33 11.81 7.38 -19.29
C ALA A 33 12.05 8.89 -19.28
N SER A 34 12.18 9.47 -18.08
CA SER A 34 12.38 10.91 -17.89
C SER A 34 13.82 11.37 -18.19
N ARG A 35 14.76 10.44 -18.42
CA ARG A 35 16.22 10.69 -18.56
C ARG A 35 16.77 11.58 -17.45
N SER A 36 16.19 11.47 -16.26
CA SER A 36 16.49 12.30 -15.10
C SER A 36 17.10 11.45 -13.99
N SER A 37 18.06 12.02 -13.27
CA SER A 37 18.59 11.42 -12.03
C SER A 37 17.69 11.70 -10.81
N VAL A 38 16.63 12.47 -10.99
CA VAL A 38 15.68 12.85 -9.93
C VAL A 38 14.41 12.02 -10.07
N ALA A 39 14.06 11.29 -9.01
CA ALA A 39 12.81 10.55 -8.89
C ALA A 39 11.84 11.25 -7.93
N GLU A 40 10.59 11.42 -8.33
CA GLU A 40 9.53 11.99 -7.50
C GLU A 40 8.87 10.86 -6.68
N LEU A 41 9.19 10.75 -5.39
CA LEU A 41 8.78 9.58 -4.59
C LEU A 41 7.33 9.65 -4.10
N ASN A 42 6.78 10.84 -3.83
CA ASN A 42 5.48 10.99 -3.17
C ASN A 42 4.35 10.43 -4.04
N GLY A 43 4.35 10.74 -5.34
CA GLY A 43 3.37 10.24 -6.27
C GLY A 43 3.38 8.71 -6.41
N TRP A 44 4.55 8.08 -6.31
CA TRP A 44 4.69 6.62 -6.34
C TRP A 44 4.35 5.97 -4.99
N ALA A 45 4.77 6.60 -3.88
CA ALA A 45 4.46 6.18 -2.51
C ALA A 45 2.95 6.18 -2.24
N THR A 46 2.21 7.17 -2.75
CA THR A 46 0.75 7.23 -2.64
C THR A 46 0.07 6.09 -3.40
N LYS A 47 0.57 5.74 -4.59
CA LYS A 47 0.00 4.65 -5.41
C LYS A 47 0.24 3.27 -4.81
N VAL A 48 1.46 3.00 -4.32
CA VAL A 48 1.78 1.70 -3.69
C VAL A 48 1.01 1.50 -2.39
N THR A 49 0.87 2.55 -1.58
CA THR A 49 0.16 2.45 -0.30
C THR A 49 -1.33 2.28 -0.52
N LEU A 50 -1.92 2.95 -1.52
CA LEU A 50 -3.30 2.74 -1.95
C LEU A 50 -3.53 1.28 -2.39
N ASP A 51 -2.65 0.73 -3.23
CA ASP A 51 -2.70 -0.68 -3.65
C ASP A 51 -2.63 -1.64 -2.46
N ILE A 52 -1.74 -1.38 -1.50
CA ILE A 52 -1.58 -2.21 -0.29
C ILE A 52 -2.84 -2.16 0.57
N ILE A 53 -3.36 -0.98 0.90
CA ILE A 53 -4.55 -0.87 1.75
C ILE A 53 -5.82 -1.39 1.06
N GLY A 54 -5.90 -1.26 -0.28
CA GLY A 54 -6.97 -1.85 -1.06
C GLY A 54 -7.02 -3.36 -0.91
N ILE A 55 -5.88 -4.03 -1.08
CA ILE A 55 -5.82 -5.49 -0.99
C ILE A 55 -5.95 -5.94 0.47
N ALA A 56 -5.18 -5.35 1.37
CA ALA A 56 -5.12 -5.74 2.78
C ALA A 56 -6.39 -5.42 3.57
N GLY A 57 -6.92 -4.21 3.39
CA GLY A 57 -8.08 -3.73 4.15
C GLY A 57 -9.40 -4.17 3.54
N LEU A 58 -9.47 -4.28 2.20
CA LEU A 58 -10.72 -4.32 1.46
C LEU A 58 -10.84 -5.51 0.50
N GLY A 59 -9.77 -6.29 0.31
CA GLY A 59 -9.74 -7.40 -0.64
C GLY A 59 -9.85 -6.95 -2.10
N HIS A 60 -9.57 -5.69 -2.41
CA HIS A 60 -9.76 -5.09 -3.74
C HIS A 60 -8.44 -4.64 -4.36
N LYS A 61 -8.24 -4.94 -5.63
CA LYS A 61 -7.03 -4.56 -6.38
C LYS A 61 -7.29 -3.25 -7.13
N PHE A 62 -6.66 -2.15 -6.70
CA PHE A 62 -6.72 -0.88 -7.43
C PHE A 62 -5.76 -0.84 -8.62
N ASP A 63 -4.63 -1.56 -8.52
CA ASP A 63 -3.58 -1.64 -9.54
C ASP A 63 -3.07 -0.26 -10.02
N ALA A 64 -3.06 0.72 -9.13
CA ALA A 64 -2.67 2.10 -9.39
C ALA A 64 -1.21 2.19 -9.87
N LEU A 65 -0.32 1.35 -9.33
CA LEU A 65 1.07 1.27 -9.78
C LEU A 65 1.18 0.76 -11.22
N ILE A 66 0.44 -0.30 -11.56
CA ILE A 66 0.50 -0.92 -12.89
C ILE A 66 -0.03 0.04 -13.93
N PHE A 67 -1.15 0.70 -13.64
CA PHE A 67 -1.70 1.73 -14.51
C PHE A 67 -0.70 2.87 -14.73
N ALA A 68 -0.05 3.36 -13.68
CA ALA A 68 0.95 4.42 -13.81
C ALA A 68 2.14 3.96 -14.69
N MET A 69 2.65 2.74 -14.50
CA MET A 69 3.71 2.19 -15.34
C MET A 69 3.27 2.03 -16.81
N LEU A 70 2.06 1.54 -17.06
CA LEU A 70 1.51 1.45 -18.43
C LEU A 70 1.36 2.85 -19.04
N SER A 71 0.86 3.82 -18.27
CA SER A 71 0.68 5.19 -18.75
C SER A 71 1.99 5.84 -19.15
N LEU A 72 3.08 5.50 -18.44
CA LEU A 72 4.43 5.93 -18.77
C LEU A 72 4.96 5.23 -20.02
N ALA A 73 4.70 3.92 -20.18
CA ALA A 73 5.27 3.11 -21.25
C ALA A 73 4.62 3.35 -22.63
N ILE A 74 3.28 3.43 -22.68
CA ILE A 74 2.52 3.52 -23.94
C ILE A 74 1.72 4.82 -24.07
N GLY A 75 1.81 5.73 -23.08
CA GLY A 75 1.12 7.01 -23.09
C GLY A 75 -0.33 6.94 -22.60
N LEU A 76 -0.75 7.98 -21.86
CA LEU A 76 -2.09 8.09 -21.27
C LEU A 76 -3.25 7.84 -22.25
N PRO A 77 -3.27 8.40 -23.49
CA PRO A 77 -4.40 8.21 -24.39
C PRO A 77 -4.61 6.74 -24.79
N ILE A 78 -3.51 5.99 -24.92
CA ILE A 78 -3.56 4.57 -25.33
C ILE A 78 -3.99 3.70 -24.15
N VAL A 79 -3.51 3.99 -22.93
CA VAL A 79 -3.96 3.27 -21.73
C VAL A 79 -5.45 3.50 -21.47
N CYS A 80 -5.94 4.72 -21.66
CA CYS A 80 -7.36 5.05 -21.50
C CYS A 80 -8.27 4.39 -22.57
N LEU A 81 -7.71 3.94 -23.69
CA LEU A 81 -8.44 3.18 -24.72
C LEU A 81 -8.55 1.69 -24.38
N ILE A 82 -7.73 1.18 -23.46
CA ILE A 82 -7.80 -0.21 -23.03
C ILE A 82 -9.07 -0.37 -22.19
N PRO A 83 -10.00 -1.29 -22.56
CA PRO A 83 -11.19 -1.61 -21.78
C PRO A 83 -10.81 -2.49 -20.58
N TRP A 84 -9.85 -2.03 -19.78
CA TRP A 84 -9.64 -2.56 -18.45
C TRP A 84 -10.85 -2.14 -17.61
N LYS A 85 -11.15 -2.81 -16.48
CA LYS A 85 -12.27 -2.42 -15.57
C LYS A 85 -12.14 -1.00 -14.98
N MET A 86 -11.22 -0.17 -15.49
CA MET A 86 -10.68 1.08 -14.95
C MET A 86 -11.10 2.34 -15.72
N ASN A 87 -12.31 2.41 -16.28
CA ASN A 87 -12.97 3.72 -16.23
C ASN A 87 -13.06 4.23 -14.77
N GLY A 88 -13.05 3.32 -13.79
CA GLY A 88 -12.97 3.64 -12.36
C GLY A 88 -11.67 4.30 -11.88
N LEU A 89 -10.50 4.09 -12.50
CA LEU A 89 -9.27 4.80 -12.09
C LEU A 89 -9.18 6.21 -12.70
N PHE A 90 -9.69 6.38 -13.91
CA PHE A 90 -9.83 7.70 -14.52
C PHE A 90 -10.91 8.52 -13.81
N GLU A 91 -12.04 7.89 -13.45
CA GLU A 91 -13.03 8.42 -12.50
C GLU A 91 -12.48 8.54 -11.07
N TYR A 92 -11.35 7.95 -10.70
CA TYR A 92 -10.68 8.17 -9.41
C TYR A 92 -9.81 9.44 -9.40
N LEU A 93 -9.20 9.78 -10.55
CA LEU A 93 -8.50 11.07 -10.71
C LEU A 93 -9.49 12.24 -10.82
N THR A 94 -10.76 11.97 -11.13
CA THR A 94 -11.79 12.99 -11.39
C THR A 94 -13.08 12.87 -10.57
N GLY A 95 -13.26 11.80 -9.79
CA GLY A 95 -14.47 11.44 -9.06
C GLY A 95 -14.16 10.97 -7.63
N SER A 96 -15.13 11.14 -6.74
CA SER A 96 -14.94 11.09 -5.30
C SER A 96 -14.61 9.68 -4.79
N LEU A 97 -13.65 9.52 -3.87
CA LEU A 97 -13.37 8.29 -3.09
C LEU A 97 -14.65 7.60 -2.55
N ASN A 98 -15.70 8.39 -2.34
CA ASN A 98 -17.03 7.95 -1.95
C ASN A 98 -17.67 6.95 -2.94
N GLU A 99 -17.56 7.18 -4.25
CA GLU A 99 -18.11 6.29 -5.30
C GLU A 99 -17.34 4.96 -5.34
N LEU A 100 -16.03 5.01 -5.10
CA LEU A 100 -15.18 3.83 -5.01
C LEU A 100 -15.56 2.96 -3.81
N CYS A 101 -15.76 3.56 -2.64
CA CYS A 101 -16.22 2.82 -1.46
C CYS A 101 -17.59 2.17 -1.73
N PHE A 102 -18.46 2.83 -2.49
CA PHE A 102 -19.77 2.29 -2.85
C PHE A 102 -19.68 1.12 -3.84
N SER A 103 -18.87 1.25 -4.89
CA SER A 103 -18.66 0.16 -5.86
C SER A 103 -18.05 -1.07 -5.18
N MET A 104 -17.06 -0.87 -4.33
CA MET A 104 -16.41 -1.93 -3.56
C MET A 104 -17.37 -2.64 -2.61
N LEU A 105 -18.20 -1.88 -1.88
CA LEU A 105 -19.23 -2.45 -1.01
C LEU A 105 -20.18 -3.33 -1.81
N LYS A 106 -20.66 -2.84 -2.96
CA LYS A 106 -21.58 -3.56 -3.83
C LYS A 106 -20.96 -4.85 -4.36
N GLU A 107 -19.75 -4.78 -4.91
CA GLU A 107 -19.02 -5.94 -5.42
C GLU A 107 -18.78 -6.99 -4.32
N LYS A 108 -18.34 -6.56 -3.14
CA LYS A 108 -18.08 -7.47 -2.02
C LYS A 108 -19.35 -8.13 -1.49
N LYS A 109 -20.46 -7.39 -1.42
CA LYS A 109 -21.77 -7.92 -1.01
C LYS A 109 -22.25 -9.00 -1.99
N THR A 110 -22.09 -8.77 -3.30
CA THR A 110 -22.37 -9.79 -4.32
C THR A 110 -21.49 -11.02 -4.15
N ALA A 111 -20.18 -10.85 -4.00
CA ALA A 111 -19.24 -11.97 -3.83
C ALA A 111 -19.53 -12.81 -2.56
N ILE A 112 -19.91 -12.17 -1.45
CA ILE A 112 -20.29 -12.86 -0.20
C ILE A 112 -21.60 -13.64 -0.39
N MET A 113 -22.57 -13.08 -1.11
CA MET A 113 -23.85 -13.76 -1.40
C MET A 113 -23.67 -14.98 -2.33
N GLU A 114 -22.70 -14.92 -3.25
CA GLU A 114 -22.36 -15.99 -4.19
C GLU A 114 -21.45 -17.09 -3.58
N LYS A 115 -21.18 -17.03 -2.26
CA LYS A 115 -20.43 -18.01 -1.44
C LYS A 115 -18.93 -18.19 -1.77
N GLU A 116 -18.33 -17.31 -2.58
CA GLU A 116 -16.94 -17.51 -3.04
C GLU A 116 -15.87 -16.74 -2.25
N ASP A 117 -16.25 -15.95 -1.23
CA ASP A 117 -15.27 -15.11 -0.52
C ASP A 117 -15.01 -15.54 0.93
N ASN A 118 -13.95 -16.35 1.09
CA ASN A 118 -13.38 -16.73 2.38
C ASN A 118 -12.28 -15.78 2.88
N HIS A 119 -11.99 -14.68 2.18
CA HIS A 119 -10.96 -13.75 2.63
C HIS A 119 -11.44 -12.97 3.87
N PHE A 120 -10.57 -12.91 4.88
CA PHE A 120 -10.81 -12.20 6.13
C PHE A 120 -10.25 -10.78 6.00
N ASP A 121 -11.13 -9.81 5.73
CA ASP A 121 -10.79 -8.40 5.58
C ASP A 121 -11.79 -7.52 6.34
N VAL A 122 -11.47 -6.24 6.49
CA VAL A 122 -12.30 -5.29 7.27
C VAL A 122 -13.72 -5.22 6.68
N LEU A 123 -13.83 -5.23 5.36
CA LEU A 123 -15.12 -5.10 4.68
C LEU A 123 -15.98 -6.35 4.86
N SER A 124 -15.39 -7.54 4.75
CA SER A 124 -16.11 -8.80 4.97
C SER A 124 -16.59 -8.94 6.41
N LEU A 125 -15.83 -8.43 7.39
CA LEU A 125 -16.25 -8.35 8.78
C LEU A 125 -17.42 -7.38 9.00
N LEU A 126 -17.35 -6.17 8.42
CA LEU A 126 -18.41 -5.17 8.55
C LEU A 126 -19.73 -5.67 7.94
N ILE A 127 -19.67 -6.28 6.76
CA ILE A 127 -20.84 -6.87 6.07
C ILE A 127 -21.43 -8.04 6.88
N LYS A 128 -20.58 -8.99 7.33
CA LYS A 128 -21.04 -10.17 8.07
C LYS A 128 -21.60 -9.82 9.46
N SER A 129 -21.20 -8.69 10.04
CA SER A 129 -21.72 -8.24 11.33
C SER A 129 -23.20 -7.82 11.28
N ASN A 130 -23.71 -7.45 10.09
CA ASN A 130 -25.08 -6.96 9.85
C ASN A 130 -25.55 -5.84 10.80
N ASN A 131 -24.61 -5.10 11.41
CA ASN A 131 -24.87 -4.05 12.40
C ASN A 131 -24.76 -2.64 11.83
N PHE A 132 -24.37 -2.50 10.56
CA PHE A 132 -24.11 -1.22 9.91
C PHE A 132 -24.96 -1.10 8.65
N SER A 133 -25.46 0.10 8.36
CA SER A 133 -26.06 0.39 7.05
C SER A 133 -24.97 0.41 5.97
N ASP A 134 -25.37 0.23 4.72
CA ASP A 134 -24.45 0.29 3.59
C ASP A 134 -23.71 1.66 3.56
N GLU A 135 -24.40 2.76 3.90
CA GLU A 135 -23.79 4.09 4.02
C GLU A 135 -22.74 4.15 5.14
N ALA A 136 -23.05 3.59 6.30
CA ALA A 136 -22.12 3.58 7.43
C ALA A 136 -20.88 2.72 7.15
N ILE A 137 -21.05 1.56 6.50
CA ILE A 137 -19.91 0.73 6.07
C ILE A 137 -19.03 1.53 5.12
N LYS A 138 -19.63 2.18 4.11
CA LYS A 138 -18.93 3.02 3.14
C LYS A 138 -18.15 4.17 3.81
N ASP A 139 -18.74 4.87 4.77
CA ASP A 139 -18.05 5.95 5.50
C ASP A 139 -16.86 5.42 6.33
N GLN A 140 -16.97 4.21 6.88
CA GLN A 140 -15.85 3.53 7.55
C GLN A 140 -14.74 3.15 6.57
N LEU A 141 -15.07 2.69 5.36
CA LEU A 141 -14.08 2.39 4.32
C LEU A 141 -13.34 3.65 3.89
N LEU A 142 -14.06 4.75 3.68
CA LEU A 142 -13.47 6.03 3.30
C LEU A 142 -12.48 6.51 4.38
N THR A 143 -12.89 6.43 5.63
CA THR A 143 -12.05 6.79 6.78
C THR A 143 -10.78 5.94 6.83
N LEU A 144 -10.91 4.62 6.65
CA LEU A 144 -9.78 3.70 6.67
C LEU A 144 -8.79 3.96 5.52
N LEU A 145 -9.31 4.12 4.30
CA LEU A 145 -8.51 4.43 3.12
C LEU A 145 -7.74 5.73 3.30
N ALA A 146 -8.44 6.81 3.68
CA ALA A 146 -7.83 8.12 3.90
C ALA A 146 -6.74 8.06 4.98
N ALA A 147 -7.04 7.45 6.13
CA ALA A 147 -6.11 7.39 7.25
C ALA A 147 -4.86 6.56 6.95
N GLY A 148 -4.99 5.45 6.20
CA GLY A 148 -3.89 4.50 6.03
C GLY A 148 -2.95 4.79 4.87
N HIS A 149 -3.43 5.33 3.75
CA HIS A 149 -2.58 5.48 2.56
C HIS A 149 -1.68 6.74 2.63
N GLU A 150 -2.24 7.93 2.93
CA GLU A 150 -1.47 9.18 2.93
C GLU A 150 -0.40 9.21 4.04
N THR A 151 -0.75 8.71 5.24
CA THR A 151 0.18 8.68 6.38
C THR A 151 1.32 7.70 6.16
N THR A 152 1.04 6.52 5.57
CA THR A 152 2.08 5.54 5.25
C THR A 152 2.97 6.05 4.11
N ALA A 153 2.40 6.67 3.08
CA ALA A 153 3.15 7.23 1.96
C ALA A 153 4.11 8.33 2.43
N SER A 154 3.62 9.21 3.30
CA SER A 154 4.43 10.27 3.91
C SER A 154 5.56 9.70 4.78
N SER A 155 5.27 8.68 5.59
CA SER A 155 6.28 8.01 6.42
C SER A 155 7.39 7.39 5.57
N LEU A 156 7.02 6.69 4.48
CA LEU A 156 7.95 6.10 3.54
C LEU A 156 8.82 7.18 2.86
N MET A 157 8.20 8.28 2.44
CA MET A 157 8.91 9.41 1.83
C MET A 157 9.97 9.98 2.77
N TRP A 158 9.61 10.24 4.05
CA TRP A 158 10.55 10.77 5.04
C TRP A 158 11.67 9.78 5.37
N ALA A 159 11.36 8.49 5.49
CA ALA A 159 12.37 7.45 5.70
C ALA A 159 13.40 7.43 4.55
N CYS A 160 12.92 7.41 3.30
CA CYS A 160 13.80 7.47 2.13
C CYS A 160 14.61 8.76 2.10
N TYR A 161 13.99 9.91 2.37
CA TYR A 161 14.68 11.20 2.42
C TYR A 161 15.81 11.18 3.45
N LEU A 162 15.55 10.74 4.68
CA LEU A 162 16.56 10.63 5.73
C LEU A 162 17.70 9.69 5.32
N LEU A 163 17.40 8.53 4.73
CA LEU A 163 18.42 7.61 4.24
C LEU A 163 19.31 8.23 3.15
N THR A 164 18.76 9.08 2.27
CA THR A 164 19.59 9.79 1.27
C THR A 164 20.51 10.84 1.89
N LYS A 165 20.18 11.36 3.08
CA LYS A 165 21.01 12.31 3.83
C LYS A 165 22.06 11.63 4.71
N HIS A 166 21.89 10.35 5.00
CA HIS A 166 22.73 9.56 5.89
C HIS A 166 23.22 8.25 5.20
N PRO A 167 24.10 8.35 4.19
CA PRO A 167 24.56 7.19 3.42
C PRO A 167 25.24 6.11 4.28
N GLU A 168 25.89 6.50 5.38
CA GLU A 168 26.47 5.58 6.36
C GLU A 168 25.42 4.74 7.10
N ILE A 169 24.25 5.32 7.39
CA ILE A 169 23.11 4.62 7.98
C ILE A 169 22.47 3.72 6.92
N GLN A 170 22.33 4.21 5.69
CA GLN A 170 21.81 3.43 4.57
C GLN A 170 22.66 2.18 4.30
N ALA A 171 23.99 2.29 4.35
CA ALA A 171 24.90 1.16 4.17
C ALA A 171 24.73 0.11 5.27
N LYS A 172 24.66 0.53 6.54
CA LYS A 172 24.42 -0.38 7.68
C LYS A 172 23.06 -1.06 7.63
N LEU A 173 22.01 -0.33 7.24
CA LEU A 173 20.68 -0.92 7.05
C LEU A 173 20.71 -1.98 5.95
N ARG A 174 21.43 -1.72 4.85
CA ARG A 174 21.59 -2.68 3.77
C ARG A 174 22.32 -3.94 4.24
N GLU A 175 23.36 -3.79 5.05
CA GLU A 175 24.09 -4.92 5.66
C GLU A 175 23.16 -5.77 6.52
N GLU A 176 22.42 -5.17 7.47
CA GLU A 176 21.45 -5.89 8.31
C GLU A 176 20.41 -6.67 7.49
N ILE A 177 19.86 -6.03 6.44
CA ILE A 177 18.85 -6.66 5.58
C ILE A 177 19.45 -7.81 4.77
N THR A 178 20.62 -7.63 4.17
CA THR A 178 21.27 -8.66 3.35
C THR A 178 21.74 -9.85 4.19
N GLU A 179 22.16 -9.64 5.43
CA GLU A 179 22.52 -10.73 6.35
C GLU A 179 21.30 -11.55 6.81
N ALA A 180 20.14 -10.90 6.96
CA ALA A 180 18.93 -11.53 7.46
C ALA A 180 18.09 -12.22 6.38
N LEU A 181 18.11 -11.72 5.14
CA LEU A 181 17.29 -12.26 4.05
C LEU A 181 18.05 -13.32 3.23
N PRO A 182 17.43 -14.47 2.91
CA PRO A 182 18.02 -15.46 2.02
C PRO A 182 18.17 -14.92 0.58
N GLU A 183 19.16 -15.42 -0.16
CA GLU A 183 19.45 -14.97 -1.54
C GLU A 183 18.30 -15.22 -2.53
N ASP A 184 17.43 -16.19 -2.26
CA ASP A 184 16.28 -16.52 -3.10
C ASP A 184 14.95 -16.46 -2.32
N LEU A 185 14.35 -15.26 -2.30
CA LEU A 185 13.03 -15.02 -1.73
C LEU A 185 11.88 -15.50 -2.62
N ASN A 186 12.15 -15.92 -3.87
CA ASN A 186 11.12 -16.28 -4.84
C ASN A 186 10.79 -17.77 -4.84
N ASN A 187 11.71 -18.63 -4.38
CA ASN A 187 11.53 -20.08 -4.46
C ASN A 187 10.83 -20.72 -3.26
N ASP A 188 10.67 -20.02 -2.13
CA ASP A 188 10.14 -20.66 -0.93
C ASP A 188 9.00 -19.87 -0.28
N ARG A 189 7.76 -20.37 -0.48
CA ARG A 189 6.58 -19.92 0.26
C ARG A 189 6.68 -20.23 1.77
N ALA A 190 7.78 -20.84 2.23
CA ALA A 190 8.04 -21.20 3.62
C ALA A 190 8.93 -20.22 4.41
N VAL A 191 9.48 -19.17 3.79
CA VAL A 191 10.25 -18.16 4.54
C VAL A 191 9.27 -17.31 5.37
N ASP A 192 9.42 -17.32 6.70
CA ASP A 192 8.70 -16.43 7.60
C ASP A 192 9.25 -14.99 7.47
N LEU A 193 8.96 -14.36 6.33
CA LEU A 193 9.39 -12.99 6.01
C LEU A 193 8.94 -12.00 7.09
N ALA A 194 7.74 -12.20 7.63
CA ALA A 194 7.21 -11.36 8.70
C ALA A 194 8.07 -11.50 9.98
N GLY A 195 8.34 -12.74 10.39
CA GLY A 195 9.21 -13.00 11.55
C GLY A 195 10.62 -12.44 11.39
N ILE A 196 11.21 -12.53 10.19
CA ILE A 196 12.54 -11.98 9.92
C ILE A 196 12.52 -10.46 10.02
N LEU A 197 11.63 -9.79 9.28
CA LEU A 197 11.59 -8.32 9.23
C LEU A 197 11.24 -7.68 10.59
N GLU A 198 10.36 -8.30 11.37
CA GLU A 198 10.03 -7.83 12.73
C GLU A 198 11.22 -7.88 13.69
N GLN A 199 12.18 -8.77 13.45
CA GLN A 199 13.34 -8.98 14.31
C GLN A 199 14.54 -8.10 13.97
N LEU A 200 14.45 -7.24 12.95
CA LEU A 200 15.54 -6.37 12.52
C LEU A 200 15.60 -5.09 13.38
N PRO A 201 16.49 -5.00 14.37
CA PRO A 201 16.50 -3.87 15.30
C PRO A 201 16.85 -2.54 14.62
N TYR A 202 17.73 -2.54 13.62
CA TYR A 202 18.17 -1.31 12.97
C TYR A 202 17.10 -0.77 12.02
N LEU A 203 16.47 -1.63 11.23
CA LEU A 203 15.27 -1.29 10.45
C LEU A 203 14.18 -0.69 11.33
N ASN A 204 13.82 -1.36 12.42
CA ASN A 204 12.82 -0.86 13.36
C ASN A 204 13.24 0.49 13.97
N GLY A 205 14.51 0.63 14.36
CA GLY A 205 15.06 1.87 14.90
C GLY A 205 14.96 3.05 13.93
N ILE A 206 15.24 2.82 12.64
CA ILE A 206 15.08 3.83 11.59
C ILE A 206 13.62 4.24 11.41
N MET A 207 12.70 3.28 11.44
CA MET A 207 11.27 3.59 11.35
C MET A 207 10.79 4.43 12.54
N TYR A 208 11.20 4.07 13.77
CA TYR A 208 10.87 4.86 14.97
C TYR A 208 11.47 6.25 14.92
N GLU A 209 12.74 6.39 14.51
CA GLU A 209 13.40 7.69 14.44
C GLU A 209 12.80 8.58 13.34
N THR A 210 12.42 7.98 12.21
CA THR A 210 11.69 8.68 11.14
C THR A 210 10.38 9.27 11.68
N LEU A 211 9.57 8.47 12.39
CA LEU A 211 8.30 8.92 12.96
C LEU A 211 8.48 9.90 14.13
N ARG A 212 9.61 9.82 14.86
CA ARG A 212 9.97 10.79 15.90
C ARG A 212 10.30 12.16 15.32
N LEU A 213 11.04 12.20 14.22
CA LEU A 213 11.46 13.43 13.55
C LEU A 213 10.36 14.03 12.67
N TYR A 214 9.63 13.17 11.95
CA TYR A 214 8.58 13.54 10.99
C TYR A 214 7.30 12.76 11.29
N PRO A 215 6.58 13.10 12.36
CA PRO A 215 5.30 12.48 12.65
C PRO A 215 4.28 12.84 11.56
N THR A 216 3.66 11.84 10.97
CA THR A 216 2.68 12.03 9.88
C THR A 216 1.31 12.50 10.38
N VAL A 217 1.04 12.30 11.67
CA VAL A 217 -0.10 12.87 12.36
C VAL A 217 0.42 13.69 13.54
N ILE A 218 0.32 15.02 13.44
CA ILE A 218 0.72 15.93 14.49
C ILE A 218 -0.46 16.11 15.45
N VAL A 219 -0.27 15.73 16.72
CA VAL A 219 -1.27 15.99 17.77
C VAL A 219 -0.88 17.28 18.49
N TYR A 220 -1.69 18.33 18.32
CA TYR A 220 -1.58 19.54 19.14
C TYR A 220 -2.38 19.37 20.41
N ILE A 221 -1.73 19.44 21.57
CA ILE A 221 -2.41 19.57 22.85
C ILE A 221 -2.52 21.06 23.15
N THR A 222 -3.69 21.64 22.91
CA THR A 222 -4.01 22.98 23.41
C THR A 222 -4.35 22.86 24.90
N GLN A 223 -3.56 23.52 25.76
CA GLN A 223 -3.89 23.72 27.18
C GLN A 223 -4.89 24.86 27.36
#